data_AF-A0A537HNP5-F1
#
_entry.id   AF-A0A537HNP5-F1
#
_cell.length_a   1.000
_cell.length_b   1.000
_cell.length_c   1.000
_cell.angle_alpha   90.00
_cell.angle_beta   90.00
_cell.angle_gamma   90.00
#
_symmetry.space_group_name_H-M   'P 1'
#
loop_
_entity.id
_entity.type
_entity.pdbx_description
1 polymer ?
#
loop_
_entity_poly.entity_id
_entity_poly.type
_entity_poly.pdbx_seq_one_letter_code
_entity_poly.pdbx_strand_id
1 'polypeptide(L)' 'MARPVVKGKFLYVGEEKFWVRGVSYGTFLVDDEGIEQLAPEVVERDFSRIAENGFNVVRVHLCPPRWLLDT' A
#
# COMPACT_ATOMS: atom_id res chain seq x y z
N MET A 1 -13.95 -10.48 0.03
CA MET A 1 -13.77 -9.47 1.10
C MET A 1 -15.04 -8.64 1.22
N ALA A 2 -15.41 -8.20 2.43
CA ALA A 2 -16.52 -7.28 2.62
C ALA A 2 -16.16 -5.88 2.10
N ARG A 3 -17.15 -5.13 1.60
CA ARG A 3 -16.93 -3.76 1.12
C ARG A 3 -16.66 -2.82 2.32
N PRO A 4 -15.62 -1.97 2.28
CA PRO A 4 -15.41 -0.97 3.31
C PRO A 4 -16.58 0.02 3.40
N VAL A 5 -16.97 0.39 4.62
CA VAL A 5 -18.05 1.35 4.90
C VAL A 5 -17.62 2.37 5.96
N VAL A 6 -18.21 3.56 5.90
CA VAL A 6 -18.05 4.60 6.91
C VAL A 6 -19.15 4.44 7.96
N LYS A 7 -18.77 4.39 9.25
CA LYS A 7 -19.69 4.48 10.39
C LYS A 7 -19.25 5.64 11.27
N GLY A 8 -19.92 6.79 11.13
CA GLY A 8 -19.52 8.04 11.78
C GLY A 8 -18.14 8.49 11.31
N LYS A 9 -17.15 8.51 12.22
CA LYS A 9 -15.76 8.94 11.93
C LYS A 9 -14.81 7.77 11.63
N PHE A 10 -15.31 6.54 11.56
CA PHE A 10 -14.48 5.33 11.47
C PHE A 10 -14.79 4.51 10.21
N LEU A 11 -13.78 3.80 9.71
CA LEU A 11 -13.91 2.81 8.65
C LEU A 11 -14.17 1.43 9.24
N TYR A 12 -15.00 0.64 8.54
CA TYR A 12 -15.31 -0.74 8.89
C TYR A 12 -15.19 -1.63 7.65
N VAL A 13 -14.73 -2.86 7.84
CA VAL A 13 -14.77 -3.92 6.83
C VAL A 13 -15.57 -5.06 7.45
N GLY A 14 -16.80 -5.26 6.96
CA GLY A 14 -17.76 -6.13 7.65
C GLY A 14 -18.20 -5.54 8.99
N GLU A 15 -18.06 -6.33 10.06
CA GLU A 15 -18.39 -5.90 11.42
C GLU A 15 -17.19 -5.33 12.19
N GLU A 16 -15.98 -5.48 11.64
CA GLU A 16 -14.75 -5.07 12.30
C GLU A 16 -14.39 -3.63 11.96
N LYS A 17 -14.00 -2.88 13.00
CA LYS A 17 -13.45 -1.54 12.84
C LYS A 17 -12.07 -1.65 12.18
N PHE A 18 -11.90 -1.00 11.04
CA PHE A 18 -10.65 -0.98 10.31
C PHE A 18 -9.74 0.14 10.82
N TRP A 19 -8.70 -0.25 11.56
CA TRP A 19 -7.66 0.66 12.03
C TRP A 19 -6.63 0.90 10.93
N VAL A 20 -6.61 2.12 10.38
CA VAL A 20 -5.63 2.52 9.37
C VAL A 20 -4.27 2.72 10.02
N ARG A 21 -3.34 1.80 9.77
CA ARG A 21 -1.92 1.90 10.12
C ARG A 21 -1.16 2.04 8.82
N GLY A 22 -1.15 3.27 8.32
CA GLY A 22 -0.67 3.60 6.99
C GLY A 22 0.79 4.04 6.96
N VAL A 23 1.52 3.63 5.91
CA VAL A 23 2.83 4.17 5.52
C VAL A 23 2.76 4.78 4.13
N SER A 24 3.54 5.83 3.88
CA SER A 24 3.73 6.35 2.52
C SER A 24 4.85 5.56 1.83
N TYR A 25 4.64 5.17 0.58
CA TYR A 25 5.58 4.37 -0.18
C TYR A 25 5.86 5.05 -1.52
N GLY A 26 7.14 5.33 -1.74
CA GLY A 26 7.65 6.00 -2.92
C GLY A 26 8.38 5.05 -3.85
N THR A 27 8.70 5.57 -5.01
CA THR A 27 9.57 5.01 -6.03
C THR A 27 11.02 5.26 -5.61
N PHE A 28 11.57 4.35 -4.80
CA PHE A 28 12.94 4.47 -4.26
C PHE A 28 14.04 4.19 -5.29
N LEU A 29 13.66 3.86 -6.53
CA LEU A 29 14.55 3.63 -7.65
C LEU A 29 14.37 4.76 -8.67
N VAL A 30 15.47 5.29 -9.17
CA VAL A 30 15.51 6.23 -10.30
C VAL A 30 16.37 5.59 -11.37
N ASP A 31 15.87 5.48 -12.60
CA ASP A 31 16.64 4.94 -13.71
C ASP A 31 17.65 5.96 -14.28
N ASP A 32 18.42 5.55 -15.30
CA ASP A 32 19.43 6.39 -15.95
C ASP A 32 18.84 7.64 -16.64
N GLU A 33 17.53 7.66 -16.90
CA GLU A 33 16.81 8.80 -17.48
C GLU A 33 16.18 9.71 -16.41
N GLY A 34 16.37 9.41 -15.13
CA GLY A 34 15.81 10.19 -14.03
C GLY A 34 14.35 9.86 -13.71
N ILE A 35 13.81 8.75 -14.24
CA ILE A 35 12.42 8.36 -14.04
C ILE A 35 12.32 7.50 -12.78
N GLU A 36 11.40 7.87 -11.89
CA GLU A 36 11.16 7.09 -10.68
C GLU A 36 10.42 5.79 -11.01
N GLN A 37 10.94 4.65 -10.52
CA GLN A 37 10.43 3.33 -10.81
C GLN A 37 10.15 2.51 -9.55
N LEU A 38 9.24 1.54 -9.69
CA LEU A 38 9.01 0.48 -8.73
C LEU A 38 9.62 -0.82 -9.28
N ALA A 39 10.52 -1.45 -8.52
CA ALA A 39 11.06 -2.76 -8.85
C ALA A 39 10.27 -3.85 -8.10
N PRO A 40 9.62 -4.83 -8.79
CA PRO A 40 8.74 -5.81 -8.14
C PRO A 40 9.35 -6.53 -6.95
N GLU A 41 10.60 -6.97 -7.05
CA GLU A 41 11.30 -7.72 -5.99
C GLU A 41 11.60 -6.84 -4.77
N VAL A 42 11.88 -5.55 -5.00
CA VAL A 42 12.06 -4.56 -3.94
C VAL A 42 10.75 -4.31 -3.24
N VAL A 43 9.67 -4.12 -4.01
CA VAL A 43 8.34 -3.87 -3.47
C VAL A 43 7.85 -5.05 -2.63
N GLU A 44 7.99 -6.28 -3.12
CA GLU A 44 7.59 -7.49 -2.39
C GLU A 44 8.30 -7.60 -1.04
N ARG A 45 9.62 -7.40 -1.05
CA ARG A 45 10.44 -7.40 0.18
C ARG A 45 10.02 -6.30 1.15
N ASP A 46 9.81 -5.09 0.64
CA ASP A 46 9.46 -3.94 1.47
C ASP A 46 8.04 -4.09 2.05
N PHE A 47 7.07 -4.56 1.25
CA PHE A 47 5.69 -4.80 1.69
C PHE A 47 5.62 -5.91 2.75
N SER A 48 6.43 -6.97 2.59
CA SER A 48 6.58 -8.01 3.61
C SER A 48 7.04 -7.42 4.94
N ARG A 49 8.08 -6.58 4.92
CA ARG A 49 8.57 -5.89 6.13
C ARG A 49 7.55 -4.92 6.73
N ILE A 50 6.82 -4.18 5.88
CA ILE A 50 5.75 -3.27 6.32
C ILE A 50 4.66 -4.07 7.08
N ALA A 51 4.25 -5.22 6.55
CA ALA A 51 3.29 -6.11 7.18
C ALA A 51 3.81 -6.73 8.48
N GLU A 52 5.07 -7.20 8.51
CA GLU A 52 5.73 -7.74 9.71
C GLU A 52 5.80 -6.72 10.86
N ASN A 53 5.92 -5.44 10.53
CA ASN A 53 5.91 -4.34 11.50
C ASN A 53 4.49 -3.87 11.88
N GLY A 54 3.45 -4.57 11.42
CA GLY A 54 2.06 -4.34 11.82
C GLY A 54 1.36 -3.20 11.07
N PHE A 55 1.91 -2.70 9.97
CA PHE A 55 1.19 -1.77 9.08
C PHE A 55 0.27 -2.54 8.13
N ASN A 56 -0.82 -1.90 7.70
CA ASN A 56 -1.85 -2.54 6.88
C ASN A 56 -2.36 -1.69 5.73
N VAL A 57 -1.82 -0.49 5.55
CA VAL A 57 -2.18 0.42 4.47
C VAL A 57 -0.92 1.02 3.87
N VAL A 58 -0.85 1.03 2.54
CA VAL A 58 0.20 1.71 1.79
C VAL A 58 -0.43 2.85 1.00
N ARG A 59 0.11 4.05 1.16
CA ARG A 59 -0.20 5.21 0.31
C ARG A 59 0.88 5.34 -0.74
N VAL A 60 0.52 5.17 -2.00
CA VAL A 60 1.41 5.37 -3.15
C VAL A 60 1.34 6.83 -3.65
N HIS A 61 2.47 7.36 -4.11
CA HIS A 61 2.57 8.74 -4.62
C HIS A 61 2.29 8.87 -6.11
N LEU A 62 2.68 7.87 -6.89
CA LEU A 62 2.36 7.77 -8.31
C LEU A 62 1.18 6.83 -8.52
N CYS A 63 0.54 6.93 -9.69
CA CYS A 63 -0.45 5.94 -10.10
C CYS A 63 0.26 4.56 -10.15
N PRO A 64 -0.14 3.59 -9.31
CA PRO A 64 0.58 2.35 -9.23
C PRO A 64 0.38 1.52 -10.51
N PRO A 65 1.42 0.82 -10.99
CA PRO A 65 1.26 -0.09 -12.11
C PRO A 65 0.30 -1.22 -11.73
N ARG A 66 -0.38 -1.80 -12.73
CA ARG A 66 -1.36 -2.87 -12.51
C ARG A 66 -0.81 -4.04 -11.71
N TRP A 67 0.42 -4.45 -11.97
CA TRP A 67 1.06 -5.55 -11.24
C TRP A 67 1.18 -5.30 -9.72
N LEU A 68 1.11 -4.04 -9.26
CA LEU A 68 1.12 -3.72 -7.84
C LEU A 68 -0.26 -3.90 -7.19
N LEU A 69 -1.34 -3.72 -7.97
CA LEU A 69 -2.73 -3.75 -7.50
C LEU A 69 -3.39 -5.11 -7.72
N ASP A 70 -3.05 -5.75 -8.83
CA ASP A 70 -3.63 -7.02 -9.28
C ASP A 70 -2.80 -8.17 -8.70
N THR A 71 -3.49 -9.13 -8.08
CA THR A 71 -2.96 -10.44 -7.69
C THR A 71 -3.87 -11.53 -8.24
#